data_AF-X1SD06-F1
#
_entry.id   AF-X1SD06-F1
#
_cell.length_a   1.000
_cell.length_b   1.000
_cell.length_c   1.000
_cell.angle_alpha   90.00
_cell.angle_beta   90.00
_cell.angle_gamma   90.00
#
_symmetry.space_group_name_H-M   'P 1'
#
loop_
_entity.id
_entity.type
_entity.pdbx_description
1 polymer ?
#
loop_
_entity_poly.entity_id
_entity_poly.type
_entity_poly.pdbx_seq_one_letter_code
_entity_poly.pdbx_strand_id
1 'polypeptide(L)'
;MSNKINIINEKKIKKAYIQSLKNGTTRVEAREAADVAEGTIWNWRKKDEEFAKAEKEALESRIEIVEDALYSEAKGAGRGSIIAKIFWLKNRGKGRWRDKYEHEIKMPKIVNQQIFIQAGEEPVIEEEPGPKEEKEESTGG
;
A
#
# COMPACT_ATOMS: atom_id res chain seq x y z
N MET A 1 -31.03 -35.62 7.54
CA MET A 1 -29.58 -35.88 7.33
C MET A 1 -29.00 -35.09 6.15
N SER A 2 -29.76 -34.85 5.06
CA SER A 2 -29.26 -34.15 3.86
C SER A 2 -28.70 -32.74 4.06
N ASN A 3 -29.27 -31.91 4.95
CA ASN A 3 -28.78 -30.54 5.16
C ASN A 3 -27.42 -30.48 5.87
N LYS A 4 -27.15 -31.38 6.83
CA LYS A 4 -25.84 -31.43 7.49
C LYS A 4 -24.72 -31.85 6.53
N ILE A 5 -25.00 -32.80 5.64
CA ILE A 5 -24.04 -33.26 4.62
C ILE A 5 -23.69 -32.11 3.66
N ASN A 6 -24.68 -31.32 3.24
CA ASN A 6 -24.46 -30.18 2.35
C ASN A 6 -23.59 -29.09 3.02
N ILE A 7 -23.85 -28.77 4.28
CA ILE A 7 -23.06 -27.79 5.07
C ILE A 7 -21.61 -28.26 5.26
N ILE A 8 -21.39 -29.55 5.52
CA ILE A 8 -20.04 -30.11 5.67
C ILE A 8 -19.28 -30.01 4.35
N ASN A 9 -19.94 -30.33 3.23
CA ASN A 9 -19.32 -30.24 1.91
C ASN A 9 -18.97 -28.79 1.56
N GLU A 10 -19.88 -27.84 1.81
CA GLU A 10 -19.62 -26.42 1.58
C GLU A 10 -18.41 -25.92 2.37
N LYS A 11 -18.32 -26.26 3.67
CA LYS A 11 -17.15 -25.90 4.50
C LYS A 11 -15.85 -26.47 3.94
N LYS A 12 -15.86 -27.71 3.46
CA LYS A 12 -14.68 -28.34 2.86
C LYS A 12 -14.25 -27.62 1.59
N ILE A 13 -15.19 -27.26 0.72
CA ILE A 13 -14.93 -26.53 -0.53
C ILE A 13 -14.39 -25.13 -0.23
N LYS A 14 -15.02 -24.39 0.69
CA LYS A 14 -14.54 -23.07 1.14
C LYS A 14 -13.09 -23.13 1.63
N LYS A 15 -12.75 -24.14 2.44
CA LYS A 15 -11.39 -24.34 2.95
C LYS A 15 -10.40 -24.67 1.83
N ALA A 16 -10.78 -25.53 0.88
CA ALA A 16 -9.92 -25.87 -0.26
C ALA A 16 -9.66 -24.64 -1.16
N TYR A 17 -10.68 -23.84 -1.42
CA TYR A 17 -10.56 -22.57 -2.15
C TYR A 17 -9.58 -21.62 -1.44
N ILE A 18 -9.78 -21.36 -0.14
CA ILE A 18 -8.90 -20.48 0.65
C ILE A 18 -7.47 -21.01 0.67
N GLN A 19 -7.27 -22.32 0.80
CA GLN A 19 -5.92 -22.90 0.81
C GLN A 19 -5.23 -22.76 -0.54
N SER A 20 -5.96 -22.97 -1.65
CA SER A 20 -5.45 -22.71 -3.00
C SER A 20 -5.00 -21.26 -3.12
N LEU A 21 -5.82 -20.32 -2.61
CA LEU A 21 -5.46 -18.91 -2.61
C LEU A 21 -4.19 -18.61 -1.82
N LYS A 22 -3.99 -19.23 -0.65
CA LYS A 22 -2.76 -19.03 0.16
C LYS A 22 -1.51 -19.47 -0.57
N ASN A 23 -1.62 -20.50 -1.42
CA ASN A 23 -0.52 -21.03 -2.20
C ASN A 23 -0.17 -20.15 -3.43
N GLY A 24 -0.88 -19.02 -3.64
CA GLY A 24 -0.55 -18.05 -4.68
C GLY A 24 -1.33 -18.18 -5.99
N THR A 25 -2.29 -19.13 -6.10
CA THR A 25 -3.12 -19.27 -7.31
C THR A 25 -4.05 -18.07 -7.52
N THR A 26 -4.43 -17.80 -8.76
CA THR A 26 -5.43 -16.76 -9.03
C THR A 26 -6.80 -17.16 -8.47
N ARG A 27 -7.70 -16.20 -8.26
CA ARG A 27 -9.08 -16.51 -7.84
C ARG A 27 -9.81 -17.40 -8.84
N VAL A 28 -9.49 -17.25 -10.13
CA VAL A 28 -10.07 -18.05 -11.21
C VAL A 28 -9.62 -19.51 -11.10
N GLU A 29 -8.32 -19.74 -10.98
CA GLU A 29 -7.76 -21.09 -10.81
C GLU A 29 -8.22 -21.74 -9.50
N ALA A 30 -8.26 -20.99 -8.39
CA ALA A 30 -8.76 -21.50 -7.11
C ALA A 30 -10.22 -21.91 -7.18
N ARG A 31 -11.05 -21.14 -7.91
CA ARG A 31 -12.47 -21.43 -8.15
C ARG A 31 -12.63 -22.70 -8.99
N GLU A 32 -11.85 -22.83 -10.06
CA GLU A 32 -11.89 -23.99 -10.95
C GLU A 32 -11.40 -25.26 -10.26
N ALA A 33 -10.32 -25.17 -9.49
CA ALA A 33 -9.81 -26.29 -8.68
C ALA A 33 -10.82 -26.74 -7.60
N ALA A 34 -11.66 -25.82 -7.11
CA ALA A 34 -12.71 -26.11 -6.14
C ALA A 34 -14.04 -26.51 -6.79
N ASP A 35 -14.14 -26.48 -8.13
CA ASP A 35 -15.35 -26.71 -8.92
C ASP A 35 -16.55 -25.86 -8.48
N VAL A 36 -16.32 -24.54 -8.31
CA VAL A 36 -17.33 -23.60 -7.82
C VAL A 36 -17.71 -22.57 -8.90
N ALA A 37 -18.99 -22.20 -8.97
CA ALA A 37 -19.42 -21.08 -9.80
C ALA A 37 -19.01 -19.73 -9.19
N GLU A 38 -18.67 -18.73 -10.01
CA GLU A 38 -18.25 -17.41 -9.51
C GLU A 38 -19.33 -16.73 -8.65
N GLY A 39 -20.60 -16.85 -9.05
CA GLY A 39 -21.74 -16.33 -8.29
C GLY A 39 -21.87 -16.94 -6.89
N THR A 40 -21.43 -18.18 -6.70
CA THR A 40 -21.41 -18.83 -5.38
C THR A 40 -20.37 -18.19 -4.47
N ILE A 41 -19.17 -17.88 -4.97
CA ILE A 41 -18.13 -17.18 -4.20
C ILE A 41 -18.58 -15.75 -3.86
N TRP A 42 -19.27 -15.07 -4.78
CA TRP A 42 -19.89 -13.77 -4.49
C TRP A 42 -20.92 -13.86 -3.36
N ASN A 43 -21.80 -14.87 -3.41
CA ASN A 43 -22.78 -15.12 -2.36
C ASN A 43 -22.13 -15.43 -1.00
N TRP A 44 -21.08 -16.25 -0.98
CA TRP A 44 -20.34 -16.54 0.24
C TRP A 44 -19.73 -15.29 0.85
N ARG A 45 -19.06 -14.44 0.06
CA ARG A 45 -18.51 -13.17 0.55
C ARG A 45 -19.57 -12.24 1.15
N LYS A 46 -20.80 -12.28 0.65
CA LYS A 46 -21.90 -11.43 1.12
C LYS A 46 -22.61 -11.97 2.37
N LYS A 47 -22.73 -13.29 2.49
CA LYS A 47 -23.50 -13.95 3.57
C LYS A 47 -22.63 -14.44 4.73
N ASP A 48 -21.35 -14.69 4.47
CA ASP A 48 -20.42 -15.29 5.41
C ASP A 48 -19.20 -14.37 5.56
N GLU A 49 -19.26 -13.53 6.60
CA GLU A 49 -18.20 -12.55 6.89
C GLU A 49 -16.88 -13.24 7.31
N GLU A 50 -16.98 -14.40 7.97
CA GLU A 50 -15.80 -15.21 8.34
C GLU A 50 -15.08 -15.69 7.08
N PHE A 51 -15.82 -16.17 6.07
CA PHE A 51 -15.25 -16.53 4.76
C PHE A 51 -14.61 -15.33 4.07
N ALA A 52 -15.28 -14.16 4.05
CA ALA A 52 -14.74 -12.96 3.42
C ALA A 52 -13.43 -12.50 4.09
N LYS A 53 -13.36 -12.56 5.42
CA LYS A 53 -12.16 -12.26 6.19
C LYS A 53 -11.05 -13.26 5.89
N ALA A 54 -11.33 -14.55 5.92
CA ALA A 54 -10.35 -15.60 5.64
C ALA A 54 -9.82 -15.54 4.20
N GLU A 55 -10.66 -15.17 3.22
CA GLU A 55 -10.24 -14.92 1.84
C GLU A 55 -9.29 -13.72 1.77
N LYS A 56 -9.62 -12.62 2.47
CA LYS A 56 -8.75 -11.44 2.52
C LYS A 56 -7.39 -11.77 3.14
N GLU A 57 -7.37 -12.46 4.28
CA GLU A 57 -6.12 -12.89 4.94
C GLU A 57 -5.29 -13.81 4.03
N ALA A 58 -5.95 -14.72 3.29
CA ALA A 58 -5.27 -15.58 2.32
C ALA A 58 -4.68 -14.82 1.11
N LEU A 59 -5.24 -13.66 0.76
CA LEU A 59 -4.68 -12.79 -0.27
C LEU A 59 -3.52 -11.96 0.29
N GLU A 60 -3.62 -11.53 1.54
CA GLU A 60 -2.54 -10.80 2.24
C GLU A 60 -1.31 -11.70 2.48
N SER A 61 -1.50 -12.99 2.77
CA SER A 61 -0.36 -13.92 2.93
C SER A 61 0.47 -14.08 1.66
N ARG A 62 -0.08 -13.76 0.48
CA ARG A 62 0.67 -13.77 -0.78
C ARG A 62 1.72 -12.69 -0.86
N ILE A 63 1.63 -11.65 -0.02
CA ILE A 63 2.64 -10.60 0.02
C ILE A 63 3.99 -11.23 0.35
N GLU A 64 4.05 -12.16 1.30
CA GLU A 64 5.27 -12.89 1.67
C GLU A 64 5.87 -13.66 0.48
N ILE A 65 5.04 -14.33 -0.31
CA ILE A 65 5.47 -15.04 -1.53
C ILE A 65 6.13 -14.09 -2.53
N VAL A 66 5.54 -12.90 -2.73
CA VAL A 66 6.09 -11.89 -3.64
C VAL A 66 7.36 -11.26 -3.08
N GLU A 67 7.45 -11.07 -1.75
CA GLU A 67 8.66 -10.62 -1.06
C GLU A 67 9.82 -11.61 -1.26
N ASP A 68 9.58 -12.92 -1.07
CA ASP A 68 10.57 -13.98 -1.30
C ASP A 68 11.01 -14.08 -2.77
N ALA A 69 10.06 -13.92 -3.70
CA ALA A 69 10.33 -13.90 -5.13
C ALA A 69 11.13 -12.66 -5.56
N LEU A 70 10.93 -11.52 -4.89
CA LEU A 70 11.72 -10.31 -5.10
C LEU A 70 13.13 -10.47 -4.51
N TYR A 71 13.26 -11.06 -3.32
CA TYR A 71 14.56 -11.35 -2.72
C TYR A 71 15.40 -12.33 -3.55
N SER A 72 14.76 -13.37 -4.08
CA SER A 72 15.41 -14.34 -4.98
C SER A 72 15.90 -13.67 -6.27
N GLU A 73 15.13 -12.72 -6.81
CA GLU A 73 15.53 -11.91 -7.95
C GLU A 73 16.72 -11.00 -7.63
N ALA A 74 16.71 -10.35 -6.46
CA ALA A 74 17.83 -9.52 -6.01
C ALA A 74 19.13 -10.32 -5.84
N LYS A 75 19.04 -11.61 -5.49
CA LYS A 75 20.17 -12.55 -5.46
C LYS A 75 20.58 -13.10 -6.85
N GLY A 76 19.90 -12.70 -7.92
CA GLY A 76 20.15 -13.19 -9.28
C GLY A 76 19.66 -14.63 -9.54
N ALA A 77 18.88 -15.21 -8.63
CA ALA A 77 18.33 -16.57 -8.74
C ALA A 77 16.87 -16.60 -9.23
N GLY A 78 16.24 -15.43 -9.36
CA GLY A 78 14.85 -15.28 -9.77
C GLY A 78 14.67 -15.24 -11.28
N ARG A 79 13.40 -15.37 -11.69
CA ARG A 79 12.94 -15.02 -13.03
C ARG A 79 11.70 -14.15 -12.89
N GLY A 80 11.68 -13.00 -13.55
CA GLY A 80 10.50 -12.15 -13.67
C GLY A 80 10.80 -10.67 -13.54
N SER A 81 9.80 -9.83 -13.82
CA SER A 81 9.96 -8.38 -13.76
C SER A 81 9.99 -7.89 -12.30
N ILE A 82 11.15 -7.39 -11.86
CA ILE A 82 11.33 -6.70 -10.57
C ILE A 82 10.32 -5.56 -10.42
N ILE A 83 10.12 -4.78 -11.48
CA ILE A 83 9.22 -3.62 -11.52
C ILE A 83 7.79 -4.05 -11.21
N ALA A 84 7.30 -5.12 -11.85
CA ALA A 84 5.96 -5.63 -11.60
C ALA A 84 5.76 -6.08 -10.14
N LYS A 85 6.76 -6.74 -9.55
CA LYS A 85 6.75 -7.15 -8.14
C LYS A 85 6.66 -5.94 -7.20
N ILE A 86 7.48 -4.91 -7.43
CA ILE A 86 7.48 -3.66 -6.64
C ILE A 86 6.12 -2.94 -6.74
N PHE A 87 5.57 -2.76 -7.94
CA PHE A 87 4.28 -2.12 -8.13
C PHE A 87 3.14 -2.89 -7.45
N TRP A 88 3.16 -4.22 -7.53
CA TRP A 88 2.18 -5.07 -6.86
C TRP A 88 2.26 -4.91 -5.34
N LEU A 89 3.46 -4.93 -4.76
CA LEU A 89 3.71 -4.77 -3.33
C LEU A 89 3.26 -3.40 -2.82
N LYS A 90 3.53 -2.31 -3.54
CA LYS A 90 3.06 -0.96 -3.16
C LYS A 90 1.54 -0.86 -3.12
N ASN A 91 0.84 -1.55 -4.03
CA ASN A 91 -0.62 -1.51 -4.09
C ASN A 91 -1.32 -2.41 -3.07
N ARG A 92 -0.77 -3.61 -2.78
CA ARG A 92 -1.42 -4.63 -1.93
C ARG A 92 -0.80 -4.72 -0.54
N GLY A 93 0.49 -4.43 -0.41
CA GLY A 93 1.24 -4.37 0.85
C GLY A 93 1.49 -2.96 1.36
N LYS A 94 0.69 -1.95 0.96
CA LYS A 94 0.89 -0.52 1.21
C LYS A 94 1.27 -0.10 2.64
N GLY A 95 0.87 -0.88 3.65
CA GLY A 95 1.27 -0.64 5.05
C GLY A 95 2.76 -0.87 5.30
N ARG A 96 3.34 -1.86 4.62
CA ARG A 96 4.77 -2.25 4.71
C ARG A 96 5.59 -1.68 3.55
N TRP A 97 4.98 -1.59 2.37
CA TRP A 97 5.62 -1.18 1.12
C TRP A 97 5.11 0.19 0.69
N ARG A 98 5.86 1.22 1.05
CA ARG A 98 5.67 2.61 0.59
C ARG A 98 7.03 3.24 0.35
N ASP A 99 7.07 4.26 -0.50
CA ASP A 99 8.27 5.06 -0.62
C ASP A 99 8.54 5.76 0.70
N LYS A 100 9.80 5.73 1.15
CA LYS A 100 10.25 6.42 2.35
C LYS A 100 10.99 7.68 1.91
N TYR A 101 10.43 8.83 2.25
CA TYR A 101 11.04 10.14 2.01
C TYR A 101 11.53 10.71 3.34
N GLU A 102 12.79 11.08 3.42
CA GLU A 102 13.36 11.82 4.54
C GLU A 102 13.55 13.26 4.08
N HIS A 103 12.84 14.19 4.72
CA HIS A 103 12.93 15.61 4.42
C HIS A 103 13.70 16.30 5.54
N GLU A 104 14.84 16.89 5.22
CA GLU A 104 15.54 17.76 6.15
C GLU A 104 14.78 19.09 6.23
N ILE A 105 13.95 19.25 7.27
CA ILE A 105 13.31 20.53 7.56
C ILE A 105 14.35 21.39 8.26
N LYS A 106 15.00 22.29 7.50
CA LYS A 106 15.77 23.38 8.09
C LYS A 106 14.78 24.33 8.75
N MET A 107 14.60 24.20 10.07
CA MET A 107 13.88 25.23 10.79
C MET A 107 14.63 26.55 10.62
N PRO A 108 13.96 27.65 10.26
CA PRO A 108 14.59 28.95 10.36
C PRO A 108 15.09 29.08 11.79
N LYS A 109 16.36 29.49 11.95
CA LYS A 109 16.90 29.81 13.26
C LYS A 109 15.95 30.87 13.82
N ILE A 110 15.14 30.49 14.80
CA ILE A 110 14.49 31.48 15.65
C ILE A 110 15.67 32.19 16.27
N VAL A 111 15.97 33.38 15.76
CA VAL A 111 16.92 34.27 16.39
C VAL A 111 16.30 34.51 17.76
N ASN A 112 16.88 33.90 18.78
CA ASN A 112 16.65 34.28 20.17
C ASN A 112 17.23 35.69 20.34
N GLN A 113 16.59 36.68 19.73
CA GLN A 113 16.64 38.02 20.27
C GLN A 113 15.81 37.90 21.53
N GLN A 114 16.49 38.02 22.67
CA GLN A 114 15.86 38.41 23.91
C GLN A 114 15.06 39.68 23.61
N ILE A 115 13.78 39.56 23.25
CA ILE A 115 12.89 40.69 23.17
C ILE A 115 12.64 41.04 24.62
N PHE A 116 13.43 41.97 25.16
CA PHE A 116 13.06 42.67 26.37
C PHE A 116 11.81 43.47 26.01
N ILE A 117 10.64 42.89 26.28
CA ILE A 117 9.38 43.63 26.20
C ILE A 117 9.42 44.60 27.39
N GLN A 118 9.94 45.82 27.17
CA GLN A 118 9.51 46.94 27.99
C GLN A 118 8.08 47.26 27.58
N ALA A 119 7.15 47.17 28.53
CA ALA A 119 5.74 47.39 28.30
C ALA A 119 5.52 48.78 27.66
N GLY A 120 5.14 48.81 26.38
CA GLY A 120 4.60 50.02 25.74
C GLY A 120 5.08 50.34 24.32
N GLU A 121 6.09 49.69 23.75
CA GLU A 121 6.50 49.95 22.35
C GLU A 121 6.11 48.80 21.41
N GLU A 122 5.38 49.14 20.36
CA GLU A 122 5.00 48.19 19.30
C GLU A 122 6.22 47.83 18.44
N PRO A 123 6.30 46.59 17.96
CA PRO A 123 7.43 46.15 17.14
C PRO A 123 7.42 46.86 15.79
N VAL A 124 8.52 47.55 15.47
CA VAL A 124 8.77 48.05 14.11
C VAL A 124 9.15 46.87 13.23
N ILE A 125 8.25 46.50 12.32
CA ILE A 125 8.50 45.48 11.31
C ILE A 125 9.25 46.16 10.17
N GLU A 126 10.56 45.96 10.05
CA GLU A 126 11.27 46.33 8.82
C GLU A 126 10.90 45.31 7.74
N GLU A 127 10.04 45.71 6.80
CA GLU A 127 9.76 44.91 5.61
C GLU A 127 11.05 44.77 4.81
N GLU A 128 11.56 43.53 4.67
CA GLU A 128 12.70 43.29 3.80
C GLU A 128 12.36 43.74 2.38
N PRO A 129 13.25 44.48 1.69
CA PRO A 129 12.98 44.93 0.35
C PRO A 129 12.79 43.70 -0.55
N GLY A 130 11.60 43.64 -1.17
CA GLY A 130 11.19 42.54 -2.04
C GLY A 130 12.22 42.23 -3.13
N PRO A 131 12.18 41.00 -3.68
CA PRO A 131 13.18 40.53 -4.62
C PRO A 131 13.28 41.49 -5.81
N LYS A 132 14.50 41.96 -6.09
CA LYS A 132 14.76 42.86 -7.23
C LYS A 132 14.37 42.13 -8.51
N GLU A 133 13.43 42.69 -9.26
CA GLU A 133 13.12 42.24 -10.61
C GLU A 133 14.39 42.28 -11.48
N GLU A 134 14.86 41.11 -11.89
CA GLU A 134 15.88 40.99 -12.94
C GLU A 134 15.24 41.51 -14.24
N LYS A 135 15.74 42.65 -14.73
CA LYS A 135 15.38 43.15 -16.05
C LYS A 135 15.97 42.21 -17.09
N GLU A 136 15.11 41.57 -17.86
CA GLU A 136 15.51 40.87 -19.08
C GLU A 136 16.15 41.88 -20.04
N GLU A 137 17.48 41.82 -20.17
CA GLU A 137 18.20 42.52 -21.24
C GLU A 137 17.89 41.85 -22.58
N SER A 138 16.96 42.45 -23.29
CA SER A 138 16.76 42.31 -24.73
C SER A 138 18.05 42.65 -25.47
N THR A 139 18.87 41.65 -25.78
CA THR A 139 19.90 41.76 -26.81
C THR A 139 19.28 41.41 -28.17
N GLY A 140 18.79 42.45 -28.84
CA GLY A 140 18.58 42.44 -30.28
C GLY A 140 19.90 42.71 -31.00
N GLY A 141 20.20 41.91 -32.01
CA GLY A 141 21.34 42.04 -32.92
C GLY A 141 21.27 40.98 -34.00
#